data_AF-A0A6P5ZIB8-F1
#
_entry.id   AF-A0A6P5ZIB8-F1
#
_cell.length_a   1.000
_cell.length_b   1.000
_cell.length_c   1.000
_cell.angle_alpha   90.00
_cell.angle_beta   90.00
_cell.angle_gamma   90.00
#
_symmetry.space_group_name_H-M   'P 1'
#
loop_
_entity.id
_entity.type
_entity.pdbx_description
1 polymer ?
#
loop_
_entity_poly.entity_id
_entity_poly.type
_entity_poly.pdbx_seq_one_letter_code
_entity_poly.pdbx_strand_id
1 'polypeptide(L)'
;MPPTSLGLAFLMVSGISLLSSFLGFYTQLTHFCFITHISFLIASLIGQVFGILALFTREKSSLSMLKSPRDPKEAKMLVRVECGIFMAMLVMQLLVLALTCMVHSCWVREYEGLEAEREATAKKRSRKIARVQEESMANAAKIAEIKAKEFDEKMKSKYSWFLMGVLYCGFSCWAA
;
A
#
# COMPACT_ATOMS: atom_id res chain seq x y z
N MET A 1 -46.67 -21.27 18.67
CA MET A 1 -45.62 -22.18 18.14
C MET A 1 -44.29 -21.46 18.26
N PRO A 2 -43.28 -22.03 18.94
CA PRO A 2 -41.97 -21.39 19.01
C PRO A 2 -41.32 -21.38 17.61
N PRO A 3 -40.50 -20.38 17.26
CA PRO A 3 -39.77 -20.38 16.01
C PRO A 3 -38.89 -21.64 15.95
N THR A 4 -39.06 -22.43 14.90
CA THR A 4 -38.29 -23.65 14.67
C THR A 4 -36.84 -23.26 14.44
N SER A 5 -35.88 -23.90 15.14
CA SER A 5 -34.47 -23.48 15.16
C SER A 5 -33.82 -23.36 13.76
N LEU A 6 -34.39 -24.08 12.77
CA LEU A 6 -33.99 -24.05 11.36
C LEU A 6 -34.38 -22.74 10.66
N GLY A 7 -35.59 -22.22 10.94
CA GLY A 7 -36.01 -20.92 10.42
C GLY A 7 -35.22 -19.77 11.03
N LEU A 8 -34.84 -19.89 12.31
CA LEU A 8 -33.95 -18.94 12.98
C LEU A 8 -32.54 -18.98 12.36
N ALA A 9 -32.02 -20.15 12.01
CA ALA A 9 -30.72 -20.28 11.35
C ALA A 9 -30.71 -19.62 9.95
N PHE A 10 -31.76 -19.83 9.14
CA PHE A 10 -31.90 -19.16 7.84
C PHE A 10 -32.06 -17.64 7.97
N LEU A 11 -32.80 -17.17 8.97
CA LEU A 11 -32.93 -15.74 9.29
C LEU A 11 -31.59 -15.13 9.72
N MET A 12 -30.81 -15.85 10.52
CA MET A 12 -29.48 -15.39 10.95
C MET A 12 -28.51 -15.36 9.77
N VAL A 13 -28.49 -16.37 8.89
CA VAL A 13 -27.65 -16.39 7.69
C VAL A 13 -28.03 -15.27 6.71
N SER A 14 -29.33 -15.04 6.51
CA SER A 14 -29.84 -13.96 5.67
C SER A 14 -29.57 -12.58 6.29
N GLY A 15 -29.72 -12.45 7.61
CA GLY A 15 -29.43 -11.24 8.37
C GLY A 15 -27.94 -10.90 8.34
N ILE A 16 -27.07 -11.89 8.49
CA ILE A 16 -25.62 -11.73 8.33
C ILE A 16 -25.29 -11.32 6.90
N SER A 17 -25.93 -11.89 5.89
CA SER A 17 -25.73 -11.53 4.47
C SER A 17 -26.22 -10.10 4.14
N LEU A 18 -27.31 -9.65 4.77
CA LEU A 18 -27.82 -8.28 4.66
C LEU A 18 -26.93 -7.29 5.38
N LEU A 19 -26.50 -7.59 6.61
CA LEU A 19 -25.53 -6.80 7.37
C LEU A 19 -24.20 -6.71 6.61
N SER A 20 -23.80 -7.81 5.98
CA SER A 20 -22.76 -7.82 4.97
C SER A 20 -23.09 -6.74 3.94
N SER A 21 -24.14 -6.89 3.14
CA SER A 21 -24.41 -5.99 2.00
C SER A 21 -24.47 -4.51 2.41
N PHE A 22 -24.99 -4.21 3.59
CA PHE A 22 -25.01 -2.87 4.18
C PHE A 22 -23.61 -2.34 4.54
N LEU A 23 -22.73 -3.16 5.12
CA LEU A 23 -21.33 -2.80 5.38
C LEU A 23 -20.52 -2.63 4.08
N GLY A 24 -20.83 -3.41 3.03
CA GLY A 24 -20.28 -3.22 1.68
C GLY A 24 -20.67 -1.87 1.06
N PHE A 25 -21.93 -1.46 1.26
CA PHE A 25 -22.42 -0.15 0.84
C PHE A 25 -21.80 0.99 1.68
N TYR A 26 -21.58 0.75 2.98
CA TYR A 26 -20.97 1.70 3.90
C TYR A 26 -19.48 1.92 3.60
N THR A 27 -18.75 0.88 3.19
CA THR A 27 -17.34 0.95 2.80
C THR A 27 -17.13 1.69 1.48
N GLN A 28 -18.10 1.61 0.55
CA GLN A 28 -18.13 2.45 -0.65
C GLN A 28 -18.35 3.94 -0.34
N LEU A 29 -19.08 4.25 0.74
CA LEU A 29 -19.25 5.63 1.24
C LEU A 29 -18.04 6.16 2.02
N THR A 30 -17.17 5.29 2.54
CA THR A 30 -16.12 5.65 3.51
C THR A 30 -14.72 5.17 3.11
N HIS A 31 -14.28 5.34 1.86
CA HIS A 31 -12.85 5.22 1.47
C HIS A 31 -12.11 3.99 2.03
N PHE A 32 -12.80 2.85 2.19
CA PHE A 32 -12.33 1.72 2.99
C PHE A 32 -11.63 0.65 2.13
N CYS A 33 -10.53 0.15 2.70
CA CYS A 33 -9.46 -0.65 2.09
C CYS A 33 -9.93 -1.93 1.35
N PHE A 34 -9.32 -2.21 0.20
CA PHE A 34 -9.45 -3.46 -0.59
C PHE A 34 -9.50 -4.75 0.25
N ILE A 35 -8.77 -4.78 1.37
CA ILE A 35 -8.73 -5.88 2.34
C ILE A 35 -10.12 -6.17 2.94
N THR A 36 -10.88 -5.12 3.29
CA THR A 36 -12.23 -5.30 3.86
C THR A 36 -13.21 -5.86 2.85
N HIS A 37 -13.13 -5.41 1.60
CA HIS A 37 -13.93 -5.94 0.50
C HIS A 37 -13.62 -7.43 0.22
N ILE A 38 -12.34 -7.81 0.21
CA ILE A 38 -11.96 -9.23 0.06
C ILE A 38 -12.41 -10.08 1.25
N SER A 39 -12.16 -9.60 2.47
CA SER A 39 -12.50 -10.33 3.71
C SER A 39 -13.98 -10.69 3.76
N PHE A 40 -14.80 -9.76 3.28
CA PHE A 40 -16.23 -9.93 3.15
C PHE A 40 -16.65 -10.94 2.10
N LEU A 41 -16.06 -10.89 0.90
CA LEU A 41 -16.32 -11.86 -0.15
C LEU A 41 -15.98 -13.28 0.33
N ILE A 42 -14.88 -13.43 1.07
CA ILE A 42 -14.48 -14.70 1.69
C ILE A 42 -15.50 -15.14 2.74
N ALA A 43 -15.93 -14.25 3.63
CA ALA A 43 -16.95 -14.57 4.64
C ALA A 43 -18.27 -15.03 4.00
N SER A 44 -18.69 -14.37 2.92
CA SER A 44 -19.89 -14.74 2.15
C SER A 44 -19.74 -16.11 1.48
N LEU A 45 -18.59 -16.39 0.86
CA LEU A 45 -18.27 -17.70 0.27
C LEU A 45 -18.32 -18.82 1.31
N ILE A 46 -17.73 -18.60 2.49
CA ILE A 46 -17.79 -19.55 3.60
C ILE A 46 -19.26 -19.80 3.99
N GLY A 47 -20.06 -18.74 4.15
CA GLY A 47 -21.49 -18.85 4.46
C GLY A 47 -22.27 -19.67 3.44
N GLN A 48 -22.00 -19.49 2.14
CA GLN A 48 -22.63 -20.28 1.08
C GLN A 48 -22.23 -21.75 1.10
N VAL A 49 -20.94 -22.04 1.29
CA VAL A 49 -20.46 -23.42 1.42
C VAL A 49 -21.11 -24.11 2.62
N PHE A 50 -21.20 -23.42 3.76
CA PHE A 50 -21.89 -23.93 4.94
C PHE A 50 -23.40 -24.13 4.68
N GLY A 51 -24.05 -23.22 3.96
CA GLY A 51 -25.47 -23.34 3.56
C GLY A 51 -25.72 -24.57 2.67
N ILE A 52 -24.87 -24.78 1.66
CA ILE A 52 -24.92 -25.95 0.78
C ILE A 52 -24.69 -27.23 1.59
N LEU A 53 -23.67 -27.25 2.45
CA LEU A 53 -23.35 -28.39 3.29
C LEU A 53 -24.49 -28.73 4.26
N ALA A 54 -25.15 -27.71 4.82
CA ALA A 54 -26.33 -27.87 5.67
C ALA A 54 -27.53 -28.46 4.90
N LEU A 55 -27.76 -28.03 3.65
CA LEU A 55 -28.80 -28.57 2.79
C LEU A 55 -28.54 -30.05 2.44
N PHE A 56 -27.28 -30.42 2.15
CA PHE A 56 -26.90 -31.81 1.87
C PHE A 56 -26.95 -32.70 3.12
N THR A 57 -26.48 -32.22 4.28
CA THR A 57 -26.46 -33.02 5.51
C THR A 57 -27.85 -33.23 6.12
N ARG A 58 -28.79 -32.29 5.93
CA ARG A 58 -30.17 -32.41 6.41
C ARG A 58 -31.18 -32.85 5.35
N GLU A 59 -30.75 -33.35 4.19
CA GLU A 59 -31.64 -33.70 3.07
C GLU A 59 -32.85 -34.57 3.50
N LYS A 60 -32.62 -35.57 4.37
CA LYS A 60 -33.67 -36.46 4.92
C LYS A 60 -34.56 -35.78 5.99
N SER A 61 -34.02 -34.84 6.76
CA SER A 61 -34.73 -34.15 7.83
C SER A 61 -35.55 -32.97 7.28
N SER A 62 -35.02 -32.23 6.30
CA SER A 62 -35.72 -31.18 5.54
C SER A 62 -36.92 -31.74 4.76
N LEU A 63 -36.77 -32.92 4.13
CA LEU A 63 -37.90 -33.64 3.53
C LEU A 63 -38.97 -34.04 4.55
N SER A 64 -38.60 -34.42 5.77
CA SER A 64 -39.56 -34.75 6.83
C SER A 64 -40.21 -33.52 7.50
N MET A 65 -39.51 -32.38 7.49
CA MET A 65 -39.98 -31.10 8.05
C MET A 65 -40.99 -30.40 7.12
N LEU A 66 -40.93 -30.67 5.81
CA LEU A 66 -42.01 -30.43 4.86
C LEU A 66 -43.14 -31.45 5.10
N LYS A 67 -43.72 -31.41 6.30
CA LYS A 67 -44.94 -32.13 6.67
C LYS A 67 -46.15 -31.45 6.00
N SER A 68 -46.11 -31.35 4.68
CA SER A 68 -47.09 -30.76 3.78
C SER A 68 -47.61 -31.88 2.87
N PRO A 69 -48.90 -31.92 2.48
CA PRO A 69 -49.49 -32.93 1.59
C PRO A 69 -48.94 -32.90 0.14
N ARG A 70 -47.77 -32.31 -0.07
CA ARG A 70 -47.09 -32.19 -1.36
C ARG A 70 -46.35 -33.48 -1.70
N ASP A 71 -46.38 -33.82 -2.98
CA ASP A 71 -45.72 -35.01 -3.51
C ASP A 71 -44.20 -34.94 -3.25
N PRO A 72 -43.56 -36.00 -2.71
CA PRO A 72 -42.13 -36.02 -2.39
C PRO A 72 -41.23 -35.74 -3.60
N LYS A 73 -41.74 -35.88 -4.82
CA LYS A 73 -41.05 -35.52 -6.06
C LYS A 73 -40.90 -34.00 -6.23
N GLU A 74 -41.90 -33.21 -5.85
CA GLU A 74 -41.84 -31.74 -5.94
C GLU A 74 -40.85 -31.14 -4.93
N ALA A 75 -40.86 -31.65 -3.70
CA ALA A 75 -39.93 -31.21 -2.66
C ALA A 75 -38.46 -31.47 -3.03
N LYS A 76 -38.18 -32.62 -3.66
CA LYS A 76 -36.83 -32.95 -4.14
C LYS A 76 -36.37 -32.07 -5.30
N MET A 77 -37.30 -31.70 -6.20
CA MET A 77 -37.03 -30.72 -7.26
C MET A 77 -36.72 -29.34 -6.67
N LEU A 78 -37.49 -28.89 -5.69
CA LEU A 78 -37.31 -27.58 -5.05
C LEU A 78 -35.93 -27.45 -4.38
N VAL A 79 -35.51 -28.46 -3.60
CA VAL A 79 -34.19 -28.49 -2.95
C VAL A 79 -33.05 -28.49 -3.98
N ARG A 80 -33.20 -29.21 -5.11
CA ARG A 80 -32.20 -29.20 -6.19
C ARG A 80 -32.11 -27.84 -6.87
N VAL A 81 -33.23 -27.16 -7.08
CA VAL A 81 -33.25 -25.82 -7.66
C VAL A 81 -32.58 -24.83 -6.71
N GLU A 82 -32.91 -24.87 -5.42
CA GLU A 82 -32.32 -24.00 -4.40
C GLU A 82 -30.79 -24.26 -4.28
N CYS A 83 -30.38 -25.52 -4.25
CA CYS A 83 -28.95 -25.89 -4.29
C CYS A 83 -28.26 -25.43 -5.58
N GLY A 84 -28.94 -25.52 -6.73
CA GLY A 84 -28.43 -25.03 -8.01
C GLY A 84 -28.22 -23.51 -8.01
N ILE A 85 -29.14 -22.75 -7.41
CA ILE A 85 -29.03 -21.30 -7.24
C ILE A 85 -27.83 -20.96 -6.34
N PHE A 86 -27.67 -21.64 -5.20
CA PHE A 86 -26.52 -21.44 -4.32
C PHE A 86 -25.18 -21.73 -5.03
N MET A 87 -25.12 -22.80 -5.83
CA MET A 87 -23.92 -23.13 -6.62
C MET A 87 -23.63 -22.05 -7.68
N ALA A 88 -24.66 -21.54 -8.36
CA ALA A 88 -24.50 -20.45 -9.33
C ALA A 88 -24.00 -19.16 -8.67
N MET A 89 -24.57 -18.79 -7.51
CA MET A 89 -24.11 -17.63 -6.73
C MET A 89 -22.65 -17.78 -6.29
N LEU A 90 -22.26 -18.97 -5.83
CA LEU A 90 -20.88 -19.28 -5.42
C LEU A 90 -19.89 -19.12 -6.58
N VAL A 91 -20.23 -19.64 -7.77
CA VAL A 91 -19.38 -19.50 -8.97
C VAL A 91 -19.23 -18.02 -9.35
N MET A 92 -20.33 -17.25 -9.34
CA MET A 92 -20.28 -15.82 -9.64
C MET A 92 -19.41 -15.06 -8.64
N GLN A 93 -19.51 -15.37 -7.33
CA GLN A 93 -18.67 -14.74 -6.31
C GLN A 93 -17.20 -15.12 -6.43
N LEU A 94 -16.87 -16.37 -6.79
CA LEU A 94 -15.48 -16.76 -7.10
C LEU A 94 -14.92 -15.99 -8.29
N LEU A 95 -15.73 -15.77 -9.31
CA LEU A 95 -15.34 -15.03 -10.52
C LEU A 95 -15.07 -13.56 -10.20
N VAL A 96 -15.95 -12.93 -9.43
CA VAL A 96 -15.76 -11.55 -8.94
C VAL A 96 -14.50 -11.45 -8.07
N LEU A 97 -14.27 -12.40 -7.17
CA LEU A 97 -13.07 -12.43 -6.34
C LEU A 97 -11.80 -12.55 -7.19
N ALA A 98 -11.79 -13.45 -8.19
CA ALA A 98 -10.66 -13.63 -9.09
C ALA A 98 -10.35 -12.36 -9.90
N LEU A 99 -11.37 -11.72 -10.49
CA LEU A 99 -11.21 -10.45 -11.21
C LEU A 99 -10.69 -9.33 -10.31
N THR A 100 -11.23 -9.22 -9.09
CA THR A 100 -10.81 -8.24 -8.10
C THR A 100 -9.34 -8.44 -7.71
N CYS A 101 -8.91 -9.69 -7.50
CA CYS A 101 -7.52 -10.04 -7.24
C CYS A 101 -6.62 -9.75 -8.45
N MET A 102 -7.04 -10.08 -9.68
CA MET A 102 -6.28 -9.80 -10.90
C MET A 102 -6.05 -8.30 -11.09
N VAL A 103 -7.11 -7.49 -10.97
CA VAL A 103 -7.02 -6.03 -11.09
C VAL A 103 -6.08 -5.48 -10.03
N HIS A 104 -6.19 -5.94 -8.78
CA HIS A 104 -5.29 -5.50 -7.72
C HIS A 104 -3.84 -5.95 -7.93
N SER A 105 -3.59 -7.18 -8.37
CA SER A 105 -2.24 -7.66 -8.68
C SER A 105 -1.62 -6.91 -9.86
N CYS A 106 -2.41 -6.59 -10.89
CA CYS A 106 -1.97 -5.74 -11.99
C CYS A 106 -1.61 -4.33 -11.48
N TRP A 107 -2.48 -3.75 -10.64
CA TRP A 107 -2.25 -2.44 -10.04
C TRP A 107 -1.00 -2.40 -9.15
N VAL A 108 -0.86 -3.37 -8.26
CA VAL A 108 0.32 -3.50 -7.39
C VAL A 108 1.59 -3.65 -8.21
N ARG A 109 1.58 -4.50 -9.25
CA ARG A 109 2.75 -4.70 -10.12
C ARG A 109 3.14 -3.42 -10.87
N GLU A 110 2.17 -2.64 -11.30
CA GLU A 110 2.41 -1.35 -11.96
C GLU A 110 2.94 -0.31 -10.98
N TYR A 111 2.45 -0.32 -9.74
CA TYR A 111 2.93 0.54 -8.66
C TYR A 111 4.38 0.20 -8.23
N GLU A 112 4.71 -1.09 -8.10
CA GLU A 112 6.08 -1.55 -7.82
C GLU A 112 7.06 -1.13 -8.94
N GLY A 113 6.62 -1.21 -10.20
CA GLY A 113 7.43 -0.75 -11.34
C GLY A 113 7.69 0.76 -11.31
N LEU A 114 6.66 1.55 -11.00
CA LEU A 114 6.76 3.01 -10.84
C LEU A 114 7.63 3.42 -9.65
N GLU A 115 7.52 2.70 -8.53
CA GLU A 115 8.33 2.95 -7.34
C GLU A 115 9.81 2.62 -7.59
N ALA A 116 10.10 1.52 -8.29
CA ALA A 116 11.45 1.17 -8.72
C ALA A 116 12.07 2.24 -9.63
N GLU A 117 11.29 2.83 -10.55
CA GLU A 117 11.75 3.91 -11.42
C GLU A 117 12.03 5.21 -10.65
N ARG A 118 11.17 5.52 -9.66
CA ARG A 118 11.34 6.65 -8.75
C ARG A 118 12.60 6.51 -7.90
N GLU A 119 12.85 5.32 -7.35
CA GLU A 119 14.07 5.02 -6.60
C GLU A 119 15.33 5.13 -7.46
N ALA A 120 15.29 4.61 -8.69
CA ALA A 120 16.42 4.72 -9.63
C ALA A 120 16.73 6.19 -9.96
N THR A 121 15.68 6.99 -10.17
CA THR A 121 15.80 8.43 -10.44
C THR A 121 16.33 9.19 -9.21
N ALA A 122 15.86 8.86 -8.01
CA ALA A 122 16.35 9.45 -6.76
C ALA A 122 17.83 9.12 -6.52
N LYS A 123 18.25 7.86 -6.71
CA LYS A 123 19.66 7.45 -6.63
C LYS A 123 20.54 8.16 -7.67
N LYS A 124 20.02 8.37 -8.89
CA LYS A 124 20.74 9.13 -9.94
C LYS A 124 20.89 10.61 -9.58
N ARG A 125 19.85 11.24 -9.02
CA ARG A 125 19.92 12.61 -8.51
C ARG A 125 20.89 12.73 -7.32
N SER A 126 20.80 11.84 -6.35
CA SER A 126 21.70 11.80 -5.18
C SER A 126 23.17 11.71 -5.59
N ARG A 127 23.52 10.81 -6.53
CA ARG A 127 24.88 10.70 -7.06
C ARG A 127 25.38 11.98 -7.75
N LYS A 128 24.50 12.69 -8.48
CA LYS A 128 24.87 13.98 -9.09
C LYS A 128 25.12 15.05 -8.04
N ILE A 129 24.27 15.13 -7.01
CA ILE A 129 24.42 16.11 -5.93
C ILE A 129 25.72 15.85 -5.15
N ALA A 130 26.03 14.59 -4.85
CA ALA A 130 27.27 14.21 -4.19
C ALA A 130 28.52 14.63 -5.00
N ARG A 131 28.52 14.39 -6.33
CA ARG A 131 29.60 14.84 -7.21
C ARG A 131 29.74 16.36 -7.24
N VAL A 132 28.62 17.09 -7.33
CA VAL A 132 28.63 18.55 -7.31
C VAL A 132 29.15 19.07 -5.96
N GLN A 133 28.79 18.44 -4.85
CA GLN A 133 29.32 18.79 -3.53
C GLN A 133 30.83 18.55 -3.45
N GLU A 134 31.31 17.39 -3.91
CA GLU A 134 32.75 17.07 -3.95
C GLU A 134 33.53 18.07 -4.80
N GLU A 135 33.05 18.38 -6.01
CA GLU A 135 33.65 19.39 -6.89
C GLU A 135 33.65 20.79 -6.25
N SER A 136 32.57 21.16 -5.55
CA SER A 136 32.48 22.46 -4.87
C SER A 136 33.45 22.57 -3.69
N MET A 137 33.63 21.50 -2.91
CA MET A 137 34.57 21.45 -1.80
C MET A 137 36.02 21.52 -2.30
N ALA A 138 36.33 20.79 -3.38
CA ALA A 138 37.65 20.86 -4.01
C ALA A 138 37.94 22.26 -4.56
N ASN A 139 36.95 22.93 -5.17
CA ASN A 139 37.10 24.29 -5.65
C ASN A 139 37.27 25.30 -4.49
N ALA A 140 36.48 25.17 -3.42
CA ALA A 140 36.61 26.01 -2.23
C ALA A 140 38.01 25.87 -1.58
N ALA A 141 38.56 24.65 -1.52
CA ALA A 141 39.91 24.40 -1.03
C ALA A 141 40.99 25.08 -1.91
N LYS A 142 40.87 24.98 -3.24
CA LYS A 142 41.76 25.69 -4.18
C LYS A 142 41.70 27.21 -4.00
N ILE A 143 40.51 27.77 -3.82
CA ILE A 143 40.32 29.21 -3.57
C ILE A 143 40.97 29.62 -2.24
N ALA A 144 40.84 28.80 -1.19
CA ALA A 144 41.46 29.05 0.10
C ALA A 144 43.00 29.01 0.00
N GLU A 145 43.57 28.08 -0.76
CA GLU A 145 45.01 27.99 -1.00
C GLU A 145 45.54 29.20 -1.77
N ILE A 146 44.83 29.63 -2.82
CA ILE A 146 45.20 30.82 -3.60
C ILE A 146 45.15 32.07 -2.72
N LYS A 147 44.08 32.24 -1.93
CA LYS A 147 43.97 33.36 -0.98
C LYS A 147 45.07 33.35 0.07
N ALA A 148 45.44 32.19 0.59
CA ALA A 148 46.52 32.08 1.56
C ALA A 148 47.87 32.51 0.96
N LYS A 149 48.15 32.11 -0.29
CA LYS A 149 49.35 32.55 -1.04
C LYS A 149 49.35 34.06 -1.28
N GLU A 150 48.21 34.62 -1.68
CA GLU A 150 48.06 36.08 -1.89
C GLU A 150 48.27 36.87 -0.58
N PHE A 151 47.75 36.37 0.55
CA PHE A 151 47.97 36.99 1.86
C PHE A 151 49.45 36.93 2.30
N ASP A 152 50.14 35.81 2.06
CA ASP A 152 51.57 35.66 2.37
C ASP A 152 52.43 36.63 1.55
N GLU A 153 52.17 36.76 0.25
CA GLU A 153 52.87 37.72 -0.62
C GLU A 153 52.62 39.17 -0.17
N LYS A 154 51.37 39.51 0.17
CA LYS A 154 51.02 40.85 0.65
C LYS A 154 51.69 41.18 1.99
N MET A 155 51.83 40.19 2.88
CA MET A 155 52.57 40.34 4.13
C MET A 155 54.06 40.53 3.85
N LYS A 156 54.69 39.69 3.02
CA LYS A 156 56.10 39.84 2.64
C LYS A 156 56.41 41.20 2.03
N SER A 157 55.55 41.70 1.14
CA SER A 157 55.67 43.04 0.56
C SER A 157 55.62 44.14 1.62
N LYS A 158 54.67 44.06 2.58
CA LYS A 158 54.59 45.01 3.71
C LYS A 158 55.82 44.95 4.63
N TYR A 159 56.29 43.75 4.96
CA TYR A 159 57.48 43.57 5.79
C TYR A 159 58.74 44.11 5.09
N SER A 160 58.87 43.89 3.77
CA SER A 160 59.96 44.45 2.98
C SER A 160 59.95 45.99 2.99
N TRP A 161 58.78 46.61 2.82
CA TRP A 161 58.63 48.07 2.92
C TRP A 161 58.95 48.60 4.32
N PHE A 162 58.50 47.89 5.37
CA PHE A 162 58.79 48.25 6.75
C PHE A 162 60.30 48.14 7.08
N LEU A 163 60.96 47.05 6.68
CA LEU A 163 62.41 46.87 6.82
C LEU A 163 63.19 47.96 6.08
N MET A 164 62.78 48.29 4.85
CA MET A 164 63.38 49.38 4.08
C MET A 164 63.24 50.72 4.82
N GLY A 165 62.06 51.02 5.37
CA GLY A 165 61.81 52.24 6.16
C GLY A 165 62.63 52.31 7.45
N VAL A 166 62.78 51.20 8.18
CA VAL A 166 63.61 51.14 9.39
C VAL A 166 65.09 51.30 9.07
N LEU A 167 65.59 50.68 7.98
CA LEU A 167 66.96 50.89 7.50
C LEU A 167 67.20 52.34 7.10
N TYR A 168 66.29 52.96 6.34
CA TYR A 168 66.40 54.38 5.95
C TYR A 168 66.38 55.31 7.16
N CYS A 169 65.50 55.07 8.14
CA CYS A 169 65.41 55.90 9.35
C CYS A 169 66.61 55.69 10.28
N GLY A 170 67.11 54.46 10.41
CA GLY A 170 68.31 54.13 11.19
C GLY A 170 69.59 54.71 10.58
N PHE A 171 69.72 54.68 9.25
CA PHE A 171 70.85 55.31 8.55
C PHE A 171 70.81 56.85 8.68
N SER A 172 69.62 57.44 8.63
CA SER A 172 69.43 58.89 8.82
C SER A 172 69.70 59.33 10.27
N CYS A 173 69.46 58.47 11.26
CA CYS A 173 69.71 58.76 12.67
C CYS A 173 71.17 58.53 13.10
N TRP A 174 71.94 57.75 12.34
CA TRP A 174 73.40 57.60 12.51
C TRP A 174 74.15 58.78 11.87
N ALA A 175 73.66 59.31 10.75
CA ALA A 175 74.35 60.36 9.97
C ALA A 175 74.15 61.80 10.47
N ALA A 176 73.55 62.01 11.66
CA ALA A 176 73.31 63.31 12.29
C ALA A 176 74.06 63.40 13.64
#